data_AF-A0A830EF81-F1
#
_entry.id   AF-A0A830EF81-F1
#
_cell.length_a   1.000
_cell.length_b   1.000
_cell.length_c   1.000
_cell.angle_alpha   90.00
_cell.angle_beta   90.00
_cell.angle_gamma   90.00
#
_symmetry.space_group_name_H-M   'P 1'
#
loop_
_entity.id
_entity.type
_entity.pdbx_description
1 polymer ?
#
loop_
_entity_poly.entity_id
_entity_poly.type
_entity_poly.pdbx_seq_one_letter_code
_entity_poly.pdbx_strand_id
1 'polypeptide(L)'
;MTQQTLDEFEKTVRCPSCDRDDFGSERAMRIHHKQIHGESLAQRGDRYRCSVCGRELRTERGLTNHLSKVHPDTWDDLQEDGVVLELANRG
;
A
#
# COMPACT_ATOMS: atom_id res chain seq x y z
N MET A 1 20.44 39.39 6.30
CA MET A 1 20.48 38.57 7.52
C MET A 1 19.32 37.58 7.44
N THR A 2 19.70 36.34 7.16
CA THR A 2 18.98 35.04 7.22
C THR A 2 17.52 35.05 7.71
N GLN A 3 16.58 35.05 6.77
CA GLN A 3 15.21 34.59 7.04
C GLN A 3 15.13 33.10 6.70
N GLN A 4 15.26 32.31 7.77
CA GLN A 4 14.36 31.22 8.12
C GLN A 4 14.03 30.26 6.97
N THR A 5 14.86 29.20 6.91
CA THR A 5 14.49 27.81 6.59
C THR A 5 13.07 27.67 6.06
N LEU A 6 12.96 27.72 4.73
CA LEU A 6 11.87 27.02 4.07
C LEU A 6 12.06 25.56 4.47
N ASP A 7 11.29 25.15 5.47
CA ASP A 7 10.98 23.76 5.77
C ASP A 7 10.39 23.21 4.47
N GLU A 8 11.31 22.83 3.58
CA GLU A 8 11.05 21.98 2.45
C GLU A 8 10.22 20.86 3.04
N PHE A 9 9.04 20.66 2.45
CA PHE A 9 8.11 19.57 2.72
C PHE A 9 8.81 18.25 2.33
N GLU A 10 9.89 17.98 3.03
CA GLU A 10 10.79 16.87 2.84
C GLU A 10 10.00 15.74 3.44
N LYS A 11 9.45 14.92 2.56
CA LYS A 11 8.82 13.65 2.92
C LYS A 11 9.94 12.75 3.45
N THR A 12 10.48 13.06 4.62
CA THR A 12 11.63 12.38 5.21
C THR A 12 11.21 10.96 5.44
N VAL A 13 11.85 10.04 4.72
CA VAL A 13 11.51 8.64 4.78
C VAL A 13 12.19 8.01 5.99
N ARG A 14 11.85 8.49 7.18
CA ARG A 14 12.46 8.05 8.43
C ARG A 14 11.82 6.76 8.93
N CYS A 15 12.66 5.85 9.40
CA CYS A 15 12.24 4.63 10.07
C CYS A 15 11.57 5.00 11.42
N PRO A 16 10.40 4.44 11.77
CA PRO A 16 9.74 4.74 13.04
C PRO A 16 10.33 3.96 14.22
N SER A 17 10.93 2.79 13.97
CA SER A 17 11.57 1.95 15.00
C SER A 17 13.05 2.30 15.23
N CYS A 18 13.62 3.12 14.36
CA CYS A 18 15.01 3.50 14.37
C CYS A 18 15.16 4.86 13.74
N ASP A 19 16.00 5.72 14.30
CA ASP A 19 16.16 7.10 13.82
C ASP A 19 16.76 7.23 12.41
N ARG A 20 16.92 6.13 11.67
CA ARG A 20 17.51 6.15 10.34
C ARG A 20 16.60 6.87 9.35
N ASP A 21 17.20 7.79 8.64
CA ASP A 21 16.60 8.59 7.58
C ASP A 21 17.40 8.52 6.26
N ASP A 22 18.46 7.71 6.22
CA ASP A 22 19.35 7.44 5.05
C ASP A 22 18.64 6.71 3.88
N PHE A 23 17.31 6.69 3.85
CA PHE A 23 16.52 6.00 2.85
C PHE A 23 16.11 6.96 1.73
N GLY A 24 16.61 6.73 0.52
CA GLY A 24 16.20 7.51 -0.66
C GLY A 24 14.74 7.30 -1.11
N SER A 25 13.94 6.47 -0.42
CA SER A 25 12.53 6.17 -0.77
C SER A 25 11.79 5.41 0.33
N GLU A 26 10.47 5.60 0.44
CA GLU A 26 9.56 4.83 1.33
C GLU A 26 9.72 3.32 1.20
N ARG A 27 9.91 2.83 -0.02
CA ARG A 27 10.14 1.41 -0.25
C ARG A 27 11.42 0.92 0.43
N ALA A 28 12.51 1.69 0.36
CA ALA A 28 13.80 1.32 0.95
C ALA A 28 13.70 1.28 2.48
N MET A 29 13.07 2.30 3.09
CA MET A 29 12.80 2.33 4.52
C MET A 29 11.93 1.14 4.96
N ARG A 30 10.86 0.80 4.21
CA ARG A 30 10.01 -0.36 4.51
C ARG A 30 10.75 -1.69 4.43
N ILE A 31 11.65 -1.84 3.45
CA ILE A 31 12.51 -3.04 3.33
C ILE A 31 13.43 -3.10 4.54
N HIS A 32 14.13 -2.01 4.85
CA HIS A 32 14.97 -1.92 6.04
C HIS A 32 14.18 -2.31 7.29
N HIS A 33 13.00 -1.73 7.50
CA HIS A 33 12.21 -2.00 8.68
C HIS A 33 11.79 -3.47 8.79
N LYS A 34 11.41 -4.07 7.66
CA LYS A 34 11.10 -5.50 7.59
C LYS A 34 12.32 -6.38 7.88
N GLN A 35 13.51 -5.98 7.43
CA GLN A 35 14.74 -6.77 7.58
C GLN A 35 15.39 -6.62 8.97
N ILE A 36 15.38 -5.41 9.51
CA ILE A 36 16.07 -5.06 10.77
C ILE A 36 15.14 -5.17 11.97
N HIS A 37 13.91 -4.70 11.85
CA HIS A 37 12.92 -4.74 12.93
C HIS A 37 11.94 -5.91 12.80
N GLY A 38 12.03 -6.69 11.72
CA GLY A 38 11.11 -7.82 11.47
C GLY A 38 9.67 -7.42 11.19
N GLU A 39 9.35 -6.12 11.26
CA GLU A 39 8.00 -5.61 11.13
C GLU A 39 7.77 -5.02 9.73
N SER A 40 6.72 -5.50 9.07
CA SER A 40 6.33 -5.05 7.74
C SER A 40 5.50 -3.77 7.81
N LEU A 41 6.15 -2.61 7.65
CA LEU A 41 5.49 -1.29 7.42
C LEU A 41 4.86 -1.14 6.03
N ALA A 42 4.58 -2.26 5.35
CA ALA A 42 3.66 -2.21 4.21
C ALA A 42 2.37 -1.58 4.71
N GLN A 43 1.98 -0.45 4.13
CA GLN A 43 0.75 0.28 4.49
C GLN A 43 -0.37 -0.74 4.64
N ARG A 44 -0.72 -1.01 5.89
CA ARG A 44 -1.63 -2.07 6.31
C ARG A 44 -3.08 -1.56 6.32
N GLY A 45 -3.34 -0.45 5.63
CA GLY A 45 -4.65 0.23 5.60
C GLY A 45 -5.53 -0.30 4.49
N ASP A 46 -5.00 -0.41 3.28
CA ASP A 46 -5.82 -0.69 2.10
C ASP A 46 -5.75 -2.17 1.74
N ARG A 47 -6.51 -2.97 2.50
CA ARG A 47 -6.82 -4.34 2.08
C ARG A 47 -7.90 -4.29 1.02
N TYR A 48 -7.64 -4.96 -0.08
CA TYR A 48 -8.57 -5.10 -1.18
C TYR A 48 -9.47 -6.31 -0.91
N ARG A 49 -10.72 -6.05 -0.54
CA ARG A 49 -11.69 -7.10 -0.25
C ARG A 49 -12.42 -7.47 -1.53
N CYS A 50 -12.49 -8.76 -1.83
CA CYS A 50 -13.34 -9.27 -2.89
C CYS A 50 -14.81 -9.15 -2.49
N SER A 51 -15.62 -8.44 -3.28
CA SER A 51 -17.06 -8.33 -3.01
C SER A 51 -17.83 -9.63 -3.29
N VAL A 52 -17.25 -10.58 -4.02
CA VAL A 52 -17.88 -11.87 -4.36
C VAL A 52 -17.72 -12.90 -3.25
N CYS A 53 -16.51 -13.08 -2.71
CA CYS A 53 -16.23 -14.09 -1.68
C CYS A 53 -15.76 -13.51 -0.35
N GLY A 54 -15.59 -12.19 -0.25
CA GLY A 54 -15.13 -11.52 0.95
C GLY A 54 -13.63 -11.64 1.24
N ARG A 55 -12.84 -12.27 0.35
CA ARG A 55 -11.41 -12.49 0.56
C ARG A 55 -10.64 -11.18 0.57
N GLU A 56 -9.78 -10.98 1.56
CA GLU A 56 -8.92 -9.80 1.67
C GLU A 56 -7.55 -10.06 1.04
N LEU A 57 -7.13 -9.15 0.17
CA LEU A 57 -5.84 -9.19 -0.51
C LEU A 57 -5.04 -7.94 -0.19
N ARG A 58 -3.71 -8.08 -0.21
CA ARG A 58 -2.77 -7.02 0.18
C ARG A 58 -2.46 -6.02 -0.94
N THR A 59 -2.93 -6.30 -2.16
CA THR A 59 -2.67 -5.50 -3.35
C THR A 59 -3.83 -5.62 -4.33
N GLU A 60 -4.09 -4.56 -5.08
CA GLU A 60 -5.05 -4.53 -6.19
C GLU A 60 -4.79 -5.64 -7.20
N ARG A 61 -3.56 -5.74 -7.73
CA ARG A 61 -3.17 -6.82 -8.66
C ARG A 61 -3.41 -8.21 -8.08
N GLY A 62 -3.32 -8.36 -6.77
CA GLY A 62 -3.68 -9.58 -6.08
C GLY A 62 -5.18 -9.87 -6.24
N LEU A 63 -6.03 -8.89 -5.97
CA LEU A 63 -7.48 -9.00 -6.12
C LEU A 63 -7.89 -9.24 -7.58
N THR A 64 -7.33 -8.51 -8.54
CA THR A 64 -7.52 -8.72 -9.99
C THR A 64 -7.24 -10.17 -10.40
N ASN A 65 -6.09 -10.72 -9.99
CA ASN A 65 -5.72 -12.11 -10.29
C ASN A 65 -6.65 -13.11 -9.58
N HIS A 66 -7.06 -12.79 -8.35
CA HIS A 66 -8.04 -13.59 -7.63
C HIS A 66 -9.39 -13.64 -8.35
N LEU A 67 -9.90 -12.49 -8.82
CA LEU A 67 -11.14 -12.42 -9.60
C LEU A 67 -11.01 -13.22 -10.89
N SER A 68 -9.96 -12.98 -11.68
CA SER A 68 -9.75 -13.73 -12.93
C SER A 68 -9.66 -15.26 -12.74
N LYS A 69 -9.07 -15.75 -11.64
CA LYS A 69 -8.88 -17.19 -11.40
C LYS A 69 -10.03 -17.87 -10.64
N VAL A 70 -10.69 -17.16 -9.74
CA VAL A 70 -11.70 -17.72 -8.82
C VAL A 70 -13.11 -17.26 -9.19
N HIS A 71 -13.24 -16.06 -9.76
CA HIS A 71 -14.50 -15.42 -10.16
C HIS A 71 -14.44 -14.93 -11.61
N PRO A 72 -14.17 -15.82 -12.59
CA PRO A 72 -13.98 -15.43 -13.99
C PRO A 72 -15.21 -14.73 -14.59
N ASP A 73 -16.40 -15.11 -14.11
CA ASP A 73 -17.68 -14.50 -14.50
C ASP A 73 -17.78 -13.03 -14.09
N THR A 74 -17.32 -12.70 -12.88
CA THR A 74 -17.25 -11.32 -12.39
C THR A 74 -16.11 -10.54 -13.05
N TRP A 75 -15.03 -11.20 -13.46
CA TRP A 75 -13.90 -10.55 -14.13
C TRP A 75 -14.25 -10.05 -15.54
N ASP A 76 -15.11 -10.77 -16.28
CA ASP A 76 -15.53 -10.41 -17.63
C ASP A 76 -16.36 -9.12 -17.66
N ASP A 77 -17.28 -8.98 -16.71
CA ASP A 77 -18.15 -7.80 -16.54
C ASP A 77 -17.38 -6.54 -16.10
N LEU A 78 -16.22 -6.71 -15.44
CA LEU A 78 -15.39 -5.62 -14.90
C LEU A 78 -14.39 -5.03 -15.90
N GLN A 79 -14.37 -5.46 -17.17
CA GLN A 79 -13.41 -4.96 -18.17
C GLN A 79 -13.73 -3.57 -18.74
N GLU A 80 -14.96 -3.05 -18.56
CA GLU A 80 -15.37 -1.77 -19.19
C GLU A 80 -15.17 -0.52 -18.31
N ASP A 81 -15.22 -0.63 -16.97
CA ASP A 81 -15.29 0.56 -16.08
C ASP A 81 -14.04 0.80 -15.20
N GLY A 82 -13.02 -0.05 -15.32
CA GLY A 82 -11.86 0.02 -14.43
C GLY A 82 -12.17 -0.58 -13.05
N VAL A 83 -11.14 -1.20 -12.45
CA VAL A 83 -11.30 -2.08 -11.28
C VAL A 83 -11.96 -1.32 -10.12
N VAL A 84 -13.22 -1.63 -9.81
CA VAL A 84 -13.92 -1.13 -8.62
C VAL A 84 -13.31 -1.81 -7.39
N LEU A 85 -12.22 -1.22 -6.92
CA LEU A 85 -11.62 -1.54 -5.64
C LEU A 85 -12.40 -0.76 -4.61
N GLU A 86 -13.39 -1.40 -3.99
CA GLU A 86 -13.91 -0.87 -2.74
C GLU A 86 -12.78 -1.00 -1.71
N LEU A 87 -12.01 0.08 -1.56
CA LEU A 87 -11.12 0.30 -0.43
C LEU A 87 -11.99 0.12 0.80
N ALA A 88 -11.81 -0.99 1.51
CA ALA A 88 -12.56 -1.31 2.71
C ALA A 88 -12.06 -0.41 3.85
N ASN A 89 -12.20 0.90 3.71
CA ASN A 89 -12.02 1.85 4.79
C ASN A 89 -13.38 1.99 5.47
N ARG A 90 -13.65 1.07 6.41
CA ARG A 90 -14.85 1.13 7.26
C ARG A 90 -14.40 1.17 8.70
N GLY A 91 -14.36 2.39 9.25
CA GLY A 91 -14.16 2.66 10.68
C GLY A 91 -13.44 3.97 10.92
#